data_AF-A0A183VCP8-F1
#
_entry.id   AF-A0A183VCP8-F1
#
_cell.length_a   1.000
_cell.length_b   1.000
_cell.length_c   1.000
_cell.angle_alpha   90.00
_cell.angle_beta   90.00
_cell.angle_gamma   90.00
#
_symmetry.space_group_name_H-M   'P 1'
#
loop_
_entity.id
_entity.type
_entity.pdbx_description
1 polymer ?
#
loop_
_entity_poly.entity_id
_entity_poly.type
_entity_poly.pdbx_seq_one_letter_code
_entity_poly.pdbx_strand_id
1 'polypeptide(L)'
;MHSLTRWSRIYRRCPKCASALKMRASKTAAACVSCDRIYHPPYAPVAICLVCNRNNTHALLIRHQGTVNTVYTAIAGFAQMGEPLEETVRREVAEEVGIEVDSVQQLNMSQSWPIPEGSLMCAFRAVADSRQKVEICADEVDAARWFSREEVALAYENTLRDPQLVFAPRADNVIQQLRYIPPQGAIAHRIIKQWLDEKPS
;
A
#
# COMPACT_ATOMS: atom_id res chain seq x y z
N MET A 1 4.50 -11.04 -15.20
CA MET A 1 4.51 -12.48 -15.58
C MET A 1 4.70 -13.43 -14.40
N HIS A 2 5.48 -13.09 -13.37
CA HIS A 2 5.72 -13.97 -12.21
C HIS A 2 4.45 -14.46 -11.50
N SER A 3 3.45 -13.59 -11.27
CA SER A 3 2.22 -13.95 -10.56
C SER A 3 1.38 -15.01 -11.30
N LEU A 4 1.35 -14.98 -12.64
CA LEU A 4 0.63 -15.98 -13.45
C LEU A 4 1.30 -17.35 -13.43
N THR A 5 2.64 -17.37 -13.53
CA THR A 5 3.42 -18.62 -13.43
C THR A 5 3.28 -19.24 -12.03
N ARG A 6 3.28 -18.41 -10.98
CA ARG A 6 3.03 -18.88 -9.61
C ARG A 6 1.61 -19.44 -9.45
N TRP A 7 0.61 -18.71 -9.95
CA TRP A 7 -0.79 -19.13 -9.90
C TRP A 7 -1.00 -20.48 -10.59
N SER A 8 -0.49 -20.67 -11.82
CA SER A 8 -0.64 -21.93 -12.55
C SER A 8 0.04 -23.12 -11.86
N ARG A 9 1.10 -22.86 -11.08
CA ARG A 9 1.79 -23.87 -10.27
C ARG A 9 1.00 -24.23 -9.00
N ILE A 10 0.33 -23.28 -8.36
CA ILE A 10 -0.44 -23.48 -7.12
C ILE A 10 -1.82 -24.10 -7.42
N TYR A 11 -2.53 -23.57 -8.41
CA TYR A 11 -3.90 -23.97 -8.75
C TYR A 11 -3.94 -25.24 -9.60
N ARG A 12 -3.63 -26.39 -8.98
CA ARG A 12 -3.61 -27.72 -9.64
C ARG A 12 -4.83 -28.59 -9.34
N ARG A 13 -5.54 -28.30 -8.25
CA ARG A 13 -6.69 -29.07 -7.74
C ARG A 13 -7.86 -28.14 -7.47
N CYS A 14 -9.08 -28.62 -7.73
CA CYS A 14 -10.31 -27.87 -7.54
C CYS A 14 -10.61 -27.69 -6.04
N PRO A 15 -10.72 -26.45 -5.51
CA PRO A 15 -11.09 -26.22 -4.11
C PRO A 15 -12.43 -26.81 -3.69
N LYS A 16 -13.37 -27.01 -4.64
CA LYS A 16 -14.70 -27.60 -4.35
C LYS A 16 -14.68 -29.13 -4.22
N CYS A 17 -14.00 -29.85 -5.13
CA CYS A 17 -14.15 -31.31 -5.27
C CYS A 17 -12.83 -32.08 -5.37
N ALA A 18 -11.68 -31.42 -5.21
CA ALA A 18 -10.34 -31.99 -5.29
C ALA A 18 -9.93 -32.65 -6.62
N SER A 19 -10.79 -32.64 -7.66
CA SER A 19 -10.41 -33.09 -9.01
C SER A 19 -9.36 -32.16 -9.64
N ALA A 20 -8.67 -32.64 -10.68
CA ALA A 20 -7.64 -31.86 -11.37
C ALA A 20 -8.20 -30.58 -12.02
N LEU A 21 -7.40 -29.52 -12.00
CA LEU A 21 -7.62 -28.31 -12.78
C LEU A 21 -6.80 -28.37 -14.07
N LYS A 22 -7.43 -28.06 -15.21
CA LYS A 22 -6.77 -27.92 -16.52
C LYS A 22 -6.68 -26.43 -16.87
N MET A 23 -5.46 -25.94 -17.05
CA MET A 23 -5.22 -24.58 -17.52
C MET A 23 -5.79 -24.40 -18.93
N ARG A 24 -6.48 -23.29 -19.17
CA ARG A 24 -7.05 -22.96 -20.47
C ARG A 24 -5.99 -22.24 -21.31
N ALA A 25 -5.76 -22.70 -22.53
CA ALA A 25 -4.76 -22.10 -23.42
C ALA A 25 -5.16 -20.69 -23.92
N SER A 26 -6.46 -20.41 -24.03
CA SER A 26 -6.98 -19.16 -24.61
C SER A 26 -7.39 -18.09 -23.60
N LYS A 27 -7.34 -18.38 -22.29
CA LYS A 27 -7.74 -17.46 -21.22
C LYS A 27 -6.89 -17.69 -19.99
N THR A 28 -6.61 -16.64 -19.22
CA THR A 28 -6.01 -16.75 -17.89
C THR A 28 -7.03 -17.33 -16.90
N ALA A 29 -7.23 -18.65 -16.99
CA ALA A 29 -8.23 -19.39 -16.23
C ALA A 29 -7.93 -20.90 -16.20
N ALA A 30 -8.45 -21.59 -15.19
CA ALA A 30 -8.34 -23.02 -15.01
C ALA A 30 -9.74 -23.63 -14.87
N ALA A 31 -10.02 -24.72 -15.59
CA ALA A 31 -11.29 -25.42 -15.53
C ALA A 31 -11.15 -26.75 -14.79
N CYS A 32 -12.10 -27.06 -13.91
CA CYS A 32 -12.18 -28.37 -13.26
C CYS A 32 -12.66 -29.43 -14.25
N VAL A 33 -12.01 -30.59 -14.27
CA VAL A 33 -12.37 -31.71 -15.17
C VAL A 33 -13.62 -32.48 -14.77
N SER A 34 -14.19 -32.23 -13.58
CA SER A 34 -15.30 -33.02 -13.02
C SER A 34 -16.56 -32.20 -12.72
N CYS A 35 -16.42 -30.95 -12.28
CA CYS A 35 -17.57 -30.14 -11.85
C CYS A 35 -17.71 -28.83 -12.65
N ASP A 36 -17.00 -28.70 -13.78
CA ASP A 36 -17.02 -27.59 -14.75
C ASP A 36 -16.79 -26.17 -14.19
N ARG A 37 -16.36 -26.05 -12.94
CA ARG A 37 -16.03 -24.75 -12.34
C ARG A 37 -14.79 -24.15 -13.01
N ILE A 38 -14.86 -22.84 -13.23
CA ILE A 38 -13.77 -22.04 -13.78
C ILE A 38 -13.20 -21.18 -12.65
N TYR A 39 -11.88 -21.20 -12.51
CA TYR A 39 -11.13 -20.38 -11.57
C TYR A 39 -10.25 -19.40 -12.34
N HIS A 40 -10.24 -18.16 -11.88
CA HIS A 40 -9.34 -17.12 -12.36
C HIS A 40 -8.24 -16.86 -11.31
N PRO A 41 -7.10 -16.26 -11.70
CA PRO A 41 -6.13 -15.79 -10.73
C PRO A 41 -6.79 -14.83 -9.74
N PRO A 42 -6.67 -15.08 -8.42
CA PRO A 42 -7.14 -14.12 -7.45
C PRO A 42 -6.31 -12.84 -7.54
N TYR A 43 -6.95 -11.70 -7.28
CA TYR A 43 -6.31 -10.43 -7.02
C TYR A 43 -6.86 -9.91 -5.70
N ALA A 44 -5.99 -9.71 -4.72
CA ALA A 44 -6.40 -9.11 -3.45
C ALA A 44 -6.47 -7.58 -3.60
N PRO A 45 -7.63 -6.94 -3.36
CA PRO A 45 -7.72 -5.50 -3.32
C PRO A 45 -6.99 -4.93 -2.10
N VAL A 46 -6.17 -3.91 -2.32
CA VAL A 46 -5.43 -3.19 -1.28
C VAL A 46 -5.73 -1.71 -1.42
N ALA A 47 -6.19 -1.07 -0.34
CA ALA A 47 -6.29 0.38 -0.29
C ALA A 47 -4.94 0.94 0.19
N ILE A 48 -4.38 1.90 -0.53
CA ILE A 48 -3.20 2.66 -0.09
C ILE A 48 -3.54 4.13 -0.01
N CYS A 49 -3.34 4.75 1.15
CA CYS A 49 -3.84 6.08 1.45
C CYS A 49 -2.75 6.99 2.02
N LEU A 50 -2.60 8.16 1.40
CA LEU A 50 -1.88 9.27 2.01
C LEU A 50 -2.87 10.09 2.86
N VAL A 51 -2.66 10.11 4.17
CA VAL A 51 -3.44 10.92 5.09
C VAL A 51 -2.77 12.29 5.23
N CYS A 52 -3.51 13.37 5.04
CA CYS A 52 -3.03 14.74 5.20
C CYS A 52 -3.91 15.55 6.14
N ASN A 53 -3.38 16.66 6.66
CA ASN A 53 -4.19 17.57 7.46
C ASN A 53 -5.08 18.46 6.57
N ARG A 54 -6.09 19.10 7.16
CA ARG A 54 -7.08 19.93 6.45
C ARG A 54 -6.46 21.05 5.62
N ASN A 55 -5.38 21.65 6.09
CA ASN A 55 -4.70 22.78 5.41
C ASN A 55 -3.66 22.30 4.38
N ASN A 56 -3.51 20.98 4.21
CA ASN A 56 -2.58 20.39 3.26
C ASN A 56 -1.11 20.79 3.51
N THR A 57 -0.73 20.98 4.77
CA THR A 57 0.63 21.35 5.19
C THR A 57 1.41 20.19 5.80
N HIS A 58 0.72 19.14 6.26
CA HIS A 58 1.32 17.97 6.85
C HIS A 58 0.72 16.69 6.29
N ALA A 59 1.55 15.66 6.16
CA ALA A 59 1.16 14.31 5.79
C ALA A 59 1.56 13.32 6.89
N LEU A 60 0.67 12.39 7.23
CA LEU A 60 0.96 11.27 8.11
C LEU A 60 1.59 10.17 7.27
N LEU A 61 2.82 9.79 7.63
CA LEU A 61 3.54 8.69 7.00
C LEU A 61 3.95 7.69 8.07
N ILE A 62 4.05 6.44 7.66
CA ILE A 62 4.39 5.30 8.52
C ILE A 62 5.62 4.58 8.03
N ARG A 63 6.21 3.77 8.91
CA ARG A 63 7.25 2.81 8.59
C ARG A 63 6.83 1.44 9.11
N HIS A 64 6.63 0.49 8.20
CA HIS A 64 6.26 -0.87 8.56
C HIS A 64 7.42 -1.61 9.25
N GLN A 65 7.08 -2.50 10.17
CA GLN A 65 8.01 -3.44 10.80
C GLN A 65 8.76 -4.26 9.75
N GLY A 66 10.04 -4.55 10.01
CA GLY A 66 10.86 -5.43 9.16
C GLY A 66 11.29 -4.82 7.82
N THR A 67 11.01 -3.55 7.58
CA THR A 67 11.50 -2.84 6.39
C THR A 67 12.98 -2.49 6.57
N VAL A 68 13.84 -2.93 5.66
CA VAL A 68 15.32 -2.83 5.77
C VAL A 68 15.87 -1.40 5.77
N ASN A 69 15.03 -0.42 5.40
CA ASN A 69 15.43 0.96 5.13
C ASN A 69 14.55 1.94 5.93
N THR A 70 15.10 3.12 6.26
CA THR A 70 14.37 4.26 6.86
C THR A 70 13.41 4.95 5.89
N VAL A 71 12.58 4.18 5.21
CA VAL A 71 11.57 4.67 4.26
C VAL A 71 10.26 4.84 4.99
N TYR A 72 9.71 6.05 4.91
CA TYR A 72 8.37 6.35 5.36
C TYR A 72 7.42 6.36 4.16
N THR A 73 6.28 5.69 4.29
CA THR A 73 5.33 5.46 3.21
C THR A 73 3.91 5.82 3.65
N ALA A 74 3.00 5.87 2.66
CA ALA A 74 1.56 5.91 2.88
C ALA A 74 1.07 4.61 3.54
N ILE A 75 -0.03 4.69 4.29
CA ILE A 75 -0.70 3.57 4.98
C ILE A 75 -1.36 2.68 3.93
N ALA A 76 -1.24 1.37 4.06
CA ALA A 76 -1.81 0.44 3.09
C ALA A 76 -2.25 -0.87 3.73
N GLY A 77 -3.45 -1.33 3.38
CA GLY A 77 -3.99 -2.58 3.92
C GLY A 77 -4.97 -3.27 3.00
N PHE A 78 -5.23 -4.54 3.30
CA PHE A 78 -6.10 -5.39 2.50
C PHE A 78 -7.56 -5.11 2.79
N ALA A 79 -8.38 -5.02 1.75
CA ALA A 79 -9.81 -4.92 1.95
C ALA A 79 -10.39 -6.26 2.43
N GLN A 80 -11.25 -6.19 3.43
CA GLN A 80 -11.98 -7.35 3.92
C GLN A 80 -13.12 -7.73 2.96
N MET A 81 -13.62 -8.96 3.08
CA MET A 81 -14.68 -9.45 2.22
C MET A 81 -15.97 -8.64 2.42
N GLY A 82 -16.43 -7.97 1.36
CA GLY A 82 -17.61 -7.10 1.40
C GLY A 82 -17.34 -5.68 1.88
N GLU A 83 -16.10 -5.34 2.21
CA GLU A 83 -15.68 -4.01 2.63
C GLU A 83 -15.41 -3.10 1.42
N PRO A 84 -16.04 -1.91 1.32
CA PRO A 84 -15.65 -0.89 0.35
C PRO A 84 -14.23 -0.40 0.62
N LEU A 85 -13.48 -0.07 -0.43
CA LEU A 85 -12.09 0.38 -0.27
C LEU A 85 -11.96 1.66 0.56
N GLU A 86 -12.95 2.55 0.51
CA GLU A 86 -13.00 3.75 1.33
C GLU A 86 -13.08 3.42 2.82
N GLU A 87 -13.80 2.36 3.19
CA GLU A 87 -13.88 1.91 4.58
C GLU A 87 -12.68 1.09 5.00
N THR A 88 -12.06 0.34 4.07
CA THR A 88 -10.72 -0.21 4.28
C THR A 88 -9.74 0.90 4.66
N VAL A 89 -9.75 2.06 3.98
CA VAL A 89 -8.88 3.19 4.38
C VAL A 89 -9.16 3.64 5.81
N ARG A 90 -10.42 3.81 6.20
CA ARG A 90 -10.73 4.26 7.58
C ARG A 90 -10.26 3.28 8.61
N ARG A 91 -10.59 1.99 8.40
CA ARG A 91 -10.22 0.92 9.31
C ARG A 91 -8.71 0.81 9.45
N GLU A 92 -7.98 0.72 8.34
CA GLU A 92 -6.51 0.55 8.38
C GLU A 92 -5.82 1.77 9.03
N VAL A 93 -6.29 2.99 8.77
CA VAL A 93 -5.73 4.19 9.43
C VAL A 93 -6.05 4.20 10.93
N ALA A 94 -7.24 3.76 11.34
CA ALA A 94 -7.58 3.65 12.75
C ALA A 94 -6.79 2.53 13.45
N GLU A 95 -6.65 1.37 12.80
CA GLU A 95 -5.96 0.19 13.34
C GLU A 95 -4.44 0.40 13.45
N GLU A 96 -3.79 0.93 12.41
CA GLU A 96 -2.33 1.04 12.38
C GLU A 96 -1.79 2.23 13.19
N VAL A 97 -2.53 3.33 13.25
CA VAL A 97 -2.03 4.62 13.79
C VAL A 97 -3.00 5.35 14.72
N GLY A 98 -4.19 4.79 14.99
CA GLY A 98 -5.15 5.36 15.94
C GLY A 98 -5.79 6.68 15.49
N ILE A 99 -5.81 6.96 14.19
CA ILE A 99 -6.31 8.21 13.63
C ILE A 99 -7.66 8.00 12.95
N GLU A 100 -8.65 8.83 13.32
CA GLU A 100 -9.93 8.88 12.62
C GLU A 100 -9.86 9.89 11.46
N VAL A 101 -10.29 9.46 10.28
CA VAL A 101 -10.26 10.27 9.04
C VAL A 101 -11.62 10.91 8.75
N ASP A 102 -11.61 12.22 8.54
CA ASP A 102 -12.78 13.06 8.22
C ASP A 102 -13.37 12.75 6.84
N SER A 103 -12.51 12.52 5.85
CA SER A 103 -12.90 12.26 4.47
C SER A 103 -11.89 11.35 3.79
N VAL A 104 -12.37 10.56 2.83
CA VAL A 104 -11.55 9.66 1.99
C VAL A 104 -11.96 9.90 0.55
N GLN A 105 -10.97 10.11 -0.31
CA GLN A 105 -11.15 10.32 -1.74
C GLN A 105 -10.27 9.35 -2.51
N GLN A 106 -10.86 8.62 -3.45
CA GLN A 106 -10.09 7.80 -4.37
C GLN A 106 -9.29 8.68 -5.33
N LEU A 107 -8.01 8.36 -5.51
CA LEU A 107 -7.18 8.92 -6.55
C LEU A 107 -7.32 8.04 -7.80
N ASN A 108 -7.33 8.65 -8.99
CA ASN A 108 -7.45 7.94 -10.29
C ASN A 108 -6.15 7.16 -10.63
N MET A 109 -5.66 6.36 -9.69
CA MET A 109 -4.38 5.67 -9.73
C MET A 109 -4.54 4.28 -9.12
N SER A 110 -4.03 3.29 -9.83
CA SER A 110 -3.88 1.94 -9.32
C SER A 110 -2.58 1.33 -9.81
N GLN A 111 -2.11 0.30 -9.11
CA GLN A 111 -0.89 -0.41 -9.45
C GLN A 111 -1.03 -1.89 -9.09
N SER A 112 -0.65 -2.77 -10.02
CA SER A 112 -0.49 -4.18 -9.69
C SER A 112 0.78 -4.37 -8.86
N TRP A 113 0.65 -5.10 -7.76
CA TRP A 113 1.75 -5.42 -6.88
C TRP A 113 1.95 -6.95 -6.85
N PRO A 114 3.04 -7.48 -7.47
CA PRO A 114 3.11 -8.89 -7.83
C PRO A 114 3.48 -9.85 -6.70
N ILE A 115 3.86 -9.36 -5.51
CA ILE A 115 4.44 -10.14 -4.42
C ILE A 115 3.66 -9.89 -3.11
N PRO A 116 3.30 -10.93 -2.33
CA PRO A 116 3.55 -12.35 -2.58
C PRO A 116 2.57 -12.99 -3.58
N GLU A 117 1.27 -12.69 -3.50
CA GLU A 117 0.22 -13.43 -4.21
C GLU A 117 -0.43 -12.67 -5.36
N GLY A 118 -0.02 -11.41 -5.57
CA GLY A 118 -0.62 -10.50 -6.54
C GLY A 118 -1.78 -9.72 -5.90
N SER A 119 -1.55 -8.44 -5.65
CA SER A 119 -2.58 -7.50 -5.20
C SER A 119 -2.76 -6.36 -6.21
N LEU A 120 -3.91 -5.69 -6.10
CA LEU A 120 -4.18 -4.45 -6.80
C LEU A 120 -4.24 -3.34 -5.76
N MET A 121 -3.22 -2.48 -5.77
CA MET A 121 -3.19 -1.29 -4.94
C MET A 121 -4.03 -0.20 -5.59
N CYS A 122 -5.03 0.29 -4.87
CA CYS A 122 -5.90 1.39 -5.24
C CYS A 122 -5.56 2.59 -4.37
N ALA A 123 -5.23 3.72 -4.99
CA ALA A 123 -4.75 4.89 -4.28
C ALA A 123 -5.90 5.75 -3.73
N PHE A 124 -5.69 6.28 -2.52
CA PHE A 124 -6.59 7.18 -1.83
C PHE A 124 -5.83 8.34 -1.21
N ARG A 125 -6.56 9.40 -0.93
CA ARG A 125 -6.16 10.49 -0.07
C ARG A 125 -7.22 10.65 1.01
N ALA A 126 -6.78 10.82 2.26
CA ALA A 126 -7.68 11.06 3.37
C ALA A 126 -7.29 12.33 4.11
N VAL A 127 -8.28 12.94 4.76
CA VAL A 127 -8.08 14.12 5.59
C VAL A 127 -8.32 13.75 7.04
N ALA A 128 -7.44 14.18 7.94
CA ALA A 128 -7.63 14.02 9.39
C ALA A 128 -7.10 15.24 10.16
N ASP A 129 -7.52 15.37 11.42
CA ASP A 129 -6.95 16.36 12.33
C ASP A 129 -5.55 15.93 12.81
N SER A 130 -4.52 16.69 12.46
CA SER A 130 -3.14 16.41 12.86
C SER A 130 -2.84 16.60 14.35
N ARG A 131 -3.81 17.11 15.14
CA ARG A 131 -3.73 17.18 16.60
C ARG A 131 -4.12 15.87 17.28
N GLN A 132 -4.74 14.95 16.54
CA GLN A 132 -5.02 13.60 17.06
C GLN A 132 -3.70 12.92 17.46
N LYS A 133 -3.73 12.24 18.60
CA LYS A 133 -2.58 11.49 19.08
C LYS A 133 -2.38 10.28 18.19
N VAL A 134 -1.18 10.13 17.66
CA VAL A 134 -0.79 8.94 16.90
C VAL A 134 -0.50 7.80 17.88
N GLU A 135 -1.23 6.70 17.72
CA GLU A 135 -1.07 5.47 18.53
C GLU A 135 -0.78 4.31 17.59
N ILE A 136 0.47 3.84 17.58
CA ILE A 136 0.91 2.82 16.64
C ILE A 136 0.53 1.41 17.09
N CYS A 137 0.09 0.57 16.15
CA CYS A 137 0.05 -0.88 16.32
C CYS A 137 1.47 -1.44 16.16
N ALA A 138 2.11 -1.79 17.28
CA ALA A 138 3.51 -2.23 17.29
C ALA A 138 3.77 -3.56 16.56
N ASP A 139 2.73 -4.35 16.26
CA ASP A 139 2.85 -5.59 15.50
C ASP A 139 3.03 -5.34 13.98
N GLU A 140 2.67 -4.14 13.50
CA GLU A 140 2.66 -3.82 12.06
C GLU A 140 3.51 -2.59 11.70
N VAL A 141 3.55 -1.59 12.59
CA VAL A 141 4.18 -0.29 12.35
C VAL A 141 5.25 0.00 13.41
N ASP A 142 6.46 0.30 12.95
CA ASP A 142 7.58 0.72 13.82
C ASP A 142 7.46 2.18 14.24
N ALA A 143 6.96 3.02 13.34
CA ALA A 143 6.88 4.45 13.55
C ALA A 143 5.82 5.10 12.65
N ALA A 144 5.12 6.08 13.19
CA ALA A 144 4.18 6.91 12.46
C ALA A 144 4.28 8.35 12.95
N ARG A 145 4.28 9.31 12.03
CA ARG A 145 4.38 10.73 12.39
C ARG A 145 3.76 11.61 11.32
N TRP A 146 3.23 12.75 11.75
CA TRP A 146 2.92 13.87 10.87
C TRP A 146 4.22 14.56 10.46
N PHE A 147 4.45 14.67 9.15
CA PHE A 147 5.60 15.32 8.55
C PHE A 147 5.16 16.57 7.82
N SER A 148 5.94 17.65 7.96
CA SER A 148 5.68 18.87 7.21
C SER A 148 5.89 18.64 5.72
N ARG A 149 5.25 19.46 4.89
CA ARG A 149 5.40 19.43 3.44
C ARG A 149 6.86 19.62 3.01
N GLU A 150 7.62 20.44 3.73
CA GLU A 150 9.05 20.67 3.50
C GLU A 150 9.88 19.43 3.81
N GLU A 151 9.59 18.72 4.91
CA GLU A 151 10.24 17.45 5.25
C GLU A 151 9.98 16.39 4.17
N VAL A 152 8.72 16.28 3.72
CA VAL A 152 8.33 15.34 2.66
C VAL A 152 8.97 15.70 1.33
N ALA A 153 9.02 16.98 0.97
CA ALA A 153 9.69 17.45 -0.24
C ALA A 153 11.19 17.14 -0.22
N LEU A 154 11.86 17.36 0.93
CA LEU A 154 13.27 17.01 1.09
C LEU A 154 13.50 15.50 0.93
N ALA A 155 12.67 14.66 1.52
CA ALA A 155 12.77 13.21 1.37
C ALA A 155 12.45 12.73 -0.05
N TYR A 156 11.52 13.38 -0.74
CA TYR A 156 11.25 13.17 -2.16
C TYR A 156 12.52 13.45 -2.99
N GLU A 157 13.14 14.62 -2.82
CA GLU A 157 14.39 14.99 -3.51
C GLU A 157 15.56 14.04 -3.18
N ASN A 158 15.70 13.63 -1.93
CA ASN A 158 16.71 12.64 -1.53
C ASN A 158 16.49 11.31 -2.26
N THR A 159 15.24 10.87 -2.38
CA THR A 159 14.88 9.63 -3.08
C THR A 159 15.14 9.74 -4.59
N LEU A 160 14.99 10.93 -5.18
CA LEU A 160 15.36 11.16 -6.58
C LEU A 160 16.89 11.06 -6.80
N ARG A 161 17.69 11.51 -5.84
CA ARG A 161 19.16 11.46 -5.89
C ARG A 161 19.72 10.06 -5.60
N ASP A 162 18.98 9.24 -4.86
CA ASP A 162 19.33 7.87 -4.52
C ASP A 162 18.14 6.91 -4.76
N PRO A 163 17.79 6.63 -6.03
CA PRO A 163 16.61 5.83 -6.36
C PRO A 163 16.70 4.38 -5.91
N GLN A 164 17.91 3.88 -5.69
CA GLN A 164 18.19 2.51 -5.22
C GLN A 164 18.30 2.43 -3.69
N LEU A 165 18.16 3.57 -3.00
CA LEU A 165 18.26 3.67 -1.54
C LEU A 165 19.60 3.12 -1.01
N VAL A 166 20.69 3.29 -1.76
CA VAL A 166 22.03 2.78 -1.44
C VAL A 166 22.57 3.42 -0.16
N PHE A 167 22.25 4.70 0.06
CA PHE A 167 22.68 5.46 1.22
C PHE A 167 21.62 5.52 2.32
N ALA A 168 20.51 4.80 2.17
CA ALA A 168 19.52 4.67 3.21
C ALA A 168 20.14 3.96 4.42
N PRO A 169 20.18 4.62 5.60
CA PRO A 169 20.71 3.98 6.79
C PRO A 169 19.86 2.76 7.14
N ARG A 170 20.55 1.67 7.52
CA ARG A 170 19.92 0.42 7.97
C ARG A 170 19.58 0.41 9.48
N ALA A 171 19.89 1.50 10.19
CA ALA A 171 19.98 1.51 11.65
C ALA A 171 18.80 2.21 12.35
N ASP A 172 18.42 1.64 13.49
CA ASP A 172 17.31 2.03 14.37
C ASP A 172 17.50 3.33 15.15
N ASN A 173 18.65 4.01 15.05
CA ASN A 173 18.88 5.23 15.83
C ASN A 173 18.38 6.51 15.14
N VAL A 174 17.75 6.40 13.95
CA VAL A 174 17.27 7.55 13.15
C VAL A 174 15.76 7.45 12.87
N ILE A 175 15.01 6.69 13.67
CA ILE A 175 13.55 6.52 13.50
C ILE A 175 12.84 7.86 13.36
N GLN A 176 13.35 8.91 13.99
CA GLN A 176 12.68 10.20 14.05
C GLN A 176 12.73 11.05 12.76
N GLN A 177 13.59 10.75 11.78
CA GLN A 177 13.76 11.61 10.60
C GLN A 177 13.22 10.97 9.32
N LEU A 178 12.34 11.69 8.62
CA LEU A 178 11.92 11.38 7.26
C LEU A 178 13.05 11.71 6.28
N ARG A 179 13.81 10.69 5.90
CA ARG A 179 14.93 10.85 4.96
C ARG A 179 14.60 10.41 3.54
N TYR A 180 13.80 9.36 3.42
CA TYR A 180 13.41 8.74 2.16
C TYR A 180 11.93 8.40 2.14
N ILE A 181 11.36 8.48 0.95
CA ILE A 181 10.04 7.94 0.62
C ILE A 181 10.24 6.72 -0.30
N PRO A 182 9.17 5.97 -0.66
CA PRO A 182 9.31 4.86 -1.60
C PRO A 182 9.94 5.31 -2.93
N PRO A 183 10.73 4.45 -3.58
CA PRO A 183 11.46 4.80 -4.80
C PRO A 183 10.51 5.04 -5.99
N GLN A 184 11.07 5.66 -7.03
CA GLN A 184 10.35 5.86 -8.29
C GLN A 184 9.82 4.54 -8.84
N GLY A 185 8.53 4.51 -9.17
CA GLY A 185 7.83 3.31 -9.61
C GLY A 185 6.86 2.75 -8.58
N ALA A 186 6.99 3.06 -7.29
CA ALA A 186 5.98 2.72 -6.29
C ALA A 186 4.75 3.65 -6.40
N ILE A 187 3.54 3.12 -6.20
CA ILE A 187 2.32 3.93 -6.20
C ILE A 187 2.35 4.98 -5.07
N ALA A 188 2.88 4.63 -3.89
CA ALA A 188 3.10 5.56 -2.78
C ALA A 188 3.94 6.78 -3.19
N HIS A 189 5.01 6.58 -3.97
CA HIS A 189 5.84 7.67 -4.49
C HIS A 189 5.01 8.62 -5.37
N ARG A 190 4.15 8.06 -6.22
CA ARG A 190 3.29 8.87 -7.10
C ARG A 190 2.22 9.63 -6.34
N ILE A 191 1.63 9.03 -5.29
CA ILE A 191 0.64 9.68 -4.41
C ILE A 191 1.30 10.87 -3.70
N ILE A 192 2.48 10.65 -3.11
CA ILE A 192 3.25 11.70 -2.43
C ILE A 192 3.64 12.81 -3.40
N LYS A 193 4.10 12.47 -4.61
CA LYS A 193 4.41 13.48 -5.63
C LYS A 193 3.18 14.32 -5.98
N GLN A 194 2.04 13.69 -6.24
CA GLN A 194 0.80 14.40 -6.55
C GLN A 194 0.44 15.38 -5.42
N TRP A 195 0.53 14.94 -4.17
CA TRP A 195 0.29 15.77 -3.00
C TRP A 195 1.25 16.97 -2.88
N LEU A 196 2.54 16.78 -3.21
CA LEU A 196 3.53 17.86 -3.25
C LEU A 196 3.31 18.86 -4.40
N ASP A 197 2.71 18.42 -5.51
CA ASP A 197 2.37 19.30 -6.64
C ASP A 197 1.13 20.17 -6.34
N GLU A 198 0.29 19.74 -5.40
CA GLU A 198 -0.91 20.47 -4.95
C GLU A 198 -0.52 21.67 -4.06
N LYS A 199 -1.26 22.79 -4.20
CA LYS A 199 -1.05 23.97 -3.36
C LYS A 199 -1.62 23.74 -1.95
N PRO A 200 -0.91 24.15 -0.88
CA PRO A 200 -1.52 24.24 0.44
C PRO A 200 -2.67 25.25 0.43
N SER A 201 -3.70 24.98 1.23
CA SER A 201 -4.89 25.86 1.35
C SER A 201 -4.72 26.88 2.46
#